data_AF-C9Z909-F1
#
_entry.id   AF-C9Z909-F1
#
_cell.length_a   1.000
_cell.length_b   1.000
_cell.length_c   1.000
_cell.angle_alpha   90.00
_cell.angle_beta   90.00
_cell.angle_gamma   90.00
#
_symmetry.space_group_name_H-M   'P 1'
#
loop_
_entity.id
_entity.type
_entity.pdbx_description
1 polymer ?
#
loop_
_entity_poly.entity_id
_entity_poly.type
_entity_poly.pdbx_seq_one_letter_code
_entity_poly.pdbx_strand_id
1 'polypeptide(L)'
;MVRYRRRPVAVDTIQWTGDNEAEVQAFTGRANFYALDPADPENSDDPAATATVFDNLHSTWVLVYTGQHIVRGVKREYYPIAEDVLAKTYEPADTEARPTRERWHLEYLPADRWVQLTRSMNDRQAAVEARARRQERHPDLGIRIVRAATSYTVEAEAADADA
;
A
#
# COMPACT_ATOMS: atom_id res chain seq x y z
N MET A 1 2.05 -15.19 -24.74
CA MET A 1 2.58 -14.09 -23.90
C MET A 1 1.39 -13.40 -23.26
N VAL A 2 1.39 -13.18 -21.95
CA VAL A 2 0.28 -12.53 -21.25
C VAL A 2 0.77 -11.17 -20.74
N ARG A 3 0.01 -10.11 -21.01
CA ARG A 3 0.32 -8.74 -20.57
C ARG A 3 -0.52 -8.40 -19.35
N TYR A 4 0.12 -7.84 -18.33
CA TYR A 4 -0.53 -7.35 -17.12
C TYR A 4 -0.30 -5.85 -17.00
N ARG A 5 -1.30 -5.12 -16.51
CA ARG A 5 -1.16 -3.72 -16.12
C ARG A 5 -1.04 -3.63 -14.61
N ARG A 6 -0.10 -2.83 -14.12
CA ARG A 6 0.06 -2.55 -12.69
C ARG A 6 -1.20 -1.85 -12.14
N ARG A 7 -1.65 -2.24 -10.95
CA ARG A 7 -2.72 -1.53 -10.23
C ARG A 7 -2.16 -0.19 -9.68
N PRO A 8 -2.97 0.88 -9.61
CA PRO A 8 -2.55 2.12 -8.96
C PRO A 8 -2.37 1.85 -7.47
N VAL A 9 -1.14 1.89 -6.98
CA VAL A 9 -0.77 1.61 -5.59
C VAL A 9 0.27 2.65 -5.18
N ALA A 10 -0.06 3.44 -4.16
CA ALA A 10 0.90 4.29 -3.48
C ALA A 10 1.92 3.42 -2.72
N VAL A 11 3.17 3.83 -2.70
CA VAL A 11 4.25 3.13 -1.99
C VAL A 11 4.95 4.12 -1.07
N ASP A 12 5.38 3.62 0.08
CA ASP A 12 6.24 4.39 0.96
C ASP A 12 7.69 4.13 0.57
N THR A 13 8.52 5.17 0.65
CA THR A 13 9.95 5.07 0.39
C THR A 13 10.74 5.86 1.43
N ILE A 14 11.96 5.44 1.69
CA ILE A 14 12.96 6.20 2.43
C ILE A 14 14.26 6.24 1.64
N GLN A 15 14.90 7.41 1.52
CA GLN A 15 16.20 7.50 0.88
C GLN A 15 17.30 7.00 1.82
N TRP A 16 18.22 6.22 1.29
CA TRP A 16 19.48 5.91 1.96
C TRP A 16 20.50 7.02 1.67
N THR A 17 20.87 7.80 2.68
CA THR A 17 21.78 8.95 2.55
C THR A 17 23.24 8.59 2.78
N GLY A 18 23.52 7.36 3.22
CA GLY A 18 24.87 6.93 3.62
C GLY A 18 25.11 7.00 5.13
N ASP A 19 24.30 7.77 5.86
CA ASP A 19 24.47 8.03 7.30
C ASP A 19 23.17 7.93 8.12
N ASN A 20 22.02 7.72 7.48
CA ASN A 20 20.71 7.63 8.16
C ASN A 20 20.28 6.20 8.52
N GLU A 21 21.22 5.33 8.94
CA GLU A 21 20.95 3.88 9.09
C GLU A 21 19.82 3.62 10.09
N ALA A 22 19.79 4.37 11.19
CA ALA A 22 18.76 4.24 12.22
C ALA A 22 17.35 4.51 11.67
N GLU A 23 17.20 5.49 10.77
CA GLU A 23 15.92 5.82 10.14
C GLU A 23 15.49 4.74 9.16
N VAL A 24 16.43 4.24 8.35
CA VAL A 24 16.18 3.13 7.43
C VAL A 24 15.83 1.85 8.18
N GLN A 25 16.47 1.57 9.32
CA GLN A 25 16.12 0.44 10.18
C GLN A 25 14.75 0.63 10.86
N ALA A 26 14.34 1.85 11.19
CA ALA A 26 13.00 2.13 11.67
C ALA A 26 11.94 1.87 10.58
N PHE A 27 12.27 2.16 9.32
CA PHE A 27 11.42 1.92 8.16
C PHE A 27 11.31 0.43 7.77
N THR A 28 12.45 -0.26 7.69
CA THR A 28 12.55 -1.65 7.20
C THR A 28 12.41 -2.70 8.30
N GLY A 29 12.73 -2.34 9.54
CA GLY A 29 12.97 -3.23 10.66
C GLY A 29 14.47 -3.53 10.80
N ARG A 30 15.01 -3.44 12.02
CA ARG A 30 16.45 -3.56 12.32
C ARG A 30 17.14 -4.81 11.78
N ALA A 31 16.42 -5.93 11.62
CA ALA A 31 16.98 -7.17 11.09
C ALA A 31 17.06 -7.21 9.54
N ASN A 32 16.46 -6.24 8.86
CA ASN A 32 16.28 -6.24 7.40
C ASN A 32 17.19 -5.24 6.68
N PHE A 33 18.02 -4.48 7.40
CA PHE A 33 18.90 -3.49 6.79
C PHE A 33 20.18 -3.31 7.60
N TYR A 34 21.31 -3.26 6.89
CA TYR A 34 22.61 -2.93 7.47
C TYR A 34 23.41 -2.05 6.51
N ALA A 35 24.05 -1.02 7.06
CA ALA A 35 25.11 -0.31 6.33
C ALA A 35 26.33 -1.24 6.16
N LEU A 36 26.97 -1.17 5.00
CA LEU A 36 28.22 -1.88 4.75
C LEU A 36 29.38 -1.02 5.23
N ASP A 37 30.35 -1.64 5.91
CA ASP A 37 31.55 -0.94 6.34
C ASP A 37 32.49 -0.76 5.13
N PRO A 38 32.79 0.48 4.71
CA PRO A 38 33.75 0.72 3.63
C PRO A 38 35.17 0.22 3.95
N ALA A 39 35.49 -0.03 5.22
CA ALA A 39 36.74 -0.64 5.65
C ALA A 39 36.76 -2.17 5.56
N ASP A 40 35.62 -2.83 5.29
CA ASP A 40 35.50 -4.28 5.17
C ASP A 40 34.82 -4.69 3.84
N PRO A 41 35.51 -4.50 2.70
CA PRO A 41 34.96 -4.76 1.37
C PRO A 41 34.76 -6.25 1.06
N GLU A 42 35.25 -7.18 1.89
CA GLU A 42 35.03 -8.62 1.69
C GLU A 42 33.55 -9.02 1.91
N ASN A 43 32.77 -8.16 2.56
CA ASN A 43 31.34 -8.39 2.82
C ASN A 43 30.39 -7.91 1.70
N SER A 44 30.91 -7.50 0.54
CA SER A 44 30.10 -7.13 -0.62
C SER A 44 30.72 -7.57 -1.95
N ASP A 45 29.91 -8.19 -2.81
CA ASP A 45 30.30 -8.54 -4.18
C ASP A 45 30.51 -7.30 -5.09
N ASP A 46 30.05 -6.12 -4.64
CA ASP A 46 30.24 -4.84 -5.31
C ASP A 46 30.80 -3.79 -4.33
N PRO A 47 32.02 -3.26 -4.55
CA PRO A 47 32.63 -2.26 -3.68
C PRO A 47 31.94 -0.89 -3.73
N ALA A 48 31.06 -0.64 -4.70
CA ALA A 48 30.26 0.58 -4.74
C ALA A 48 29.00 0.51 -3.87
N ALA A 49 28.59 -0.69 -3.43
CA ALA A 49 27.47 -0.84 -2.53
C ALA A 49 27.81 -0.30 -1.14
N THR A 50 26.84 0.36 -0.52
CA THR A 50 27.03 1.06 0.76
C THR A 50 26.12 0.54 1.86
N ALA A 51 25.14 -0.28 1.50
CA ALA A 51 24.25 -0.95 2.42
C ALA A 51 23.64 -2.18 1.74
N THR A 52 22.90 -2.96 2.52
CA THR A 52 22.11 -4.07 2.03
C THR A 52 20.74 -4.10 2.71
N VAL A 53 19.72 -4.52 1.96
CA VAL A 53 18.35 -4.67 2.47
C VAL A 53 17.84 -6.08 2.17
N PHE A 54 17.11 -6.67 3.11
CA PHE A 54 16.54 -8.00 2.94
C PHE A 54 15.22 -7.92 2.18
N ASP A 55 15.18 -8.55 1.00
CA ASP A 55 13.98 -8.76 0.23
C ASP A 55 13.30 -10.05 0.68
N ASN A 56 12.21 -9.90 1.44
CA ASN A 56 11.44 -11.03 1.96
C ASN A 56 10.72 -11.84 0.86
N LEU A 57 10.45 -11.25 -0.31
CA LEU A 57 9.72 -11.89 -1.39
C LEU A 57 10.60 -12.94 -2.07
N HIS A 58 11.88 -12.65 -2.18
CA HIS A 58 12.88 -13.51 -2.80
C HIS A 58 13.81 -14.19 -1.79
N SER A 59 13.65 -13.91 -0.48
CA SER A 59 14.49 -14.43 0.60
C SER A 59 15.99 -14.18 0.38
N THR A 60 16.34 -12.97 -0.06
CA THR A 60 17.74 -12.60 -0.38
C THR A 60 18.08 -11.21 0.11
N TRP A 61 19.37 -11.00 0.39
CA TRP A 61 19.93 -9.67 0.58
C TRP A 61 20.18 -9.01 -0.78
N VAL A 62 19.87 -7.71 -0.86
CA VAL A 62 19.99 -6.90 -2.08
C VAL A 62 20.82 -5.67 -1.76
N LEU A 63 21.81 -5.39 -2.61
CA LEU A 63 22.72 -4.26 -2.45
C LEU A 63 22.00 -2.92 -2.66
N VAL A 64 22.33 -1.95 -1.80
CA VAL A 64 21.80 -0.60 -1.81
C VAL A 64 22.96 0.40 -1.91
N TYR A 65 22.76 1.41 -2.74
CA TYR A 65 23.75 2.46 -3.01
C TYR A 65 23.24 3.79 -2.46
N THR A 66 24.13 4.61 -1.90
CA THR A 66 23.78 5.95 -1.41
C THR A 66 23.06 6.76 -2.48
N GLY A 67 21.98 7.44 -2.08
CA GLY A 67 21.08 8.18 -2.96
C GLY A 67 19.90 7.37 -3.47
N GLN A 68 19.94 6.03 -3.37
CA GLN A 68 18.77 5.20 -3.70
C GLN A 68 17.69 5.29 -2.63
N HIS A 69 16.45 5.10 -3.07
CA HIS A 69 15.32 4.92 -2.19
C HIS A 69 15.09 3.44 -1.92
N ILE A 70 14.69 3.10 -0.70
CA ILE A 70 14.21 1.77 -0.33
C ILE A 70 12.69 1.83 -0.34
N VAL A 71 12.07 1.03 -1.19
CA VAL A 71 10.61 0.96 -1.33
C VAL A 71 10.05 -0.10 -0.41
N ARG A 72 8.94 0.19 0.27
CA ARG A 72 8.13 -0.82 0.97
C ARG A 72 7.02 -1.32 0.05
N GLY A 73 7.11 -2.58 -0.36
CA GLY A 73 6.13 -3.23 -1.22
C GLY A 73 4.92 -3.80 -0.45
N VAL A 74 4.01 -4.46 -1.19
CA VAL A 74 2.65 -4.81 -0.72
C VAL A 74 2.65 -5.91 0.34
N LYS A 75 3.62 -6.82 0.28
CA LYS A 75 3.84 -7.90 1.25
C LYS A 75 4.97 -7.59 2.23
N ARG A 76 5.29 -6.30 2.42
CA ARG A 76 6.42 -5.82 3.24
C ARG A 76 7.78 -6.28 2.71
N GLU A 77 7.87 -6.54 1.40
CA GLU A 77 9.14 -6.66 0.70
C GLU A 77 9.84 -5.29 0.63
N TYR A 78 11.17 -5.31 0.65
CA TYR A 78 11.98 -4.12 0.49
C TYR A 78 12.91 -4.29 -0.69
N TYR A 79 13.00 -3.25 -1.52
CA TYR A 79 13.94 -3.23 -2.64
C TYR A 79 14.42 -1.81 -2.91
N PRO A 80 15.67 -1.65 -3.37
CA PRO A 80 16.18 -0.36 -3.78
C PRO A 80 15.59 0.08 -5.11
N ILE A 81 15.41 1.38 -5.27
CA ILE A 81 15.07 2.04 -6.52
C ILE A 81 15.92 3.30 -6.66
N ALA A 82 16.51 3.51 -7.83
CA ALA A 82 17.21 4.75 -8.13
C ALA A 82 16.21 5.92 -8.15
N GLU A 83 16.65 7.09 -7.70
CA GLU A 83 15.82 8.30 -7.61
C GLU A 83 15.20 8.67 -8.98
N ASP A 84 15.98 8.57 -10.06
CA ASP A 84 15.50 8.88 -11.40
C ASP A 84 14.45 7.88 -11.91
N VAL A 85 14.55 6.61 -11.51
CA VAL A 85 13.55 5.56 -11.81
C VAL A 85 12.30 5.77 -10.97
N LEU A 86 12.45 6.11 -9.69
CA LEU A 86 11.33 6.45 -8.80
C LEU A 86 10.51 7.60 -9.39
N ALA A 87 11.15 8.72 -9.75
CA ALA A 87 10.49 9.89 -10.34
C ALA A 87 9.80 9.61 -11.68
N LYS A 88 10.29 8.63 -12.45
CA LYS A 88 9.66 8.20 -13.71
C LYS A 88 8.48 7.24 -13.51
N THR A 89 8.38 6.61 -12.34
CA THR A 89 7.43 5.50 -12.10
C THR A 89 6.37 5.81 -11.06
N TYR A 90 6.59 6.83 -10.22
CA TYR A 90 5.68 7.30 -9.19
C TYR A 90 5.66 8.83 -9.17
N GLU A 91 4.51 9.38 -8.82
CA GLU A 91 4.33 10.80 -8.53
C GLU A 91 4.32 10.98 -7.01
N PRO A 92 4.88 12.09 -6.47
CA PRO A 92 4.74 12.42 -5.06
C PRO A 92 3.26 12.43 -4.67
N ALA A 93 2.89 11.59 -3.71
CA ALA A 93 1.58 11.66 -3.10
C ALA A 93 1.64 12.72 -2.00
N ASP A 94 1.35 13.99 -2.33
CA ASP A 94 1.21 15.10 -1.37
C ASP A 94 0.04 14.90 -0.38
N THR A 95 -0.57 13.72 -0.39
CA THR A 95 -1.80 13.45 0.32
C THR A 95 -1.84 11.98 0.66
N GLU A 96 -2.03 11.69 1.95
CA GLU A 96 -2.24 10.34 2.44
C GLU A 96 -3.56 9.83 1.85
N ALA A 97 -3.49 9.20 0.68
CA ALA A 97 -4.61 8.55 0.02
C ALA A 97 -4.94 7.30 0.84
N ARG A 98 -5.71 7.49 1.91
CA ARG A 98 -6.18 6.38 2.75
C ARG A 98 -6.90 5.36 1.84
N PRO A 99 -6.63 4.06 2.00
CA PRO A 99 -7.16 3.06 1.09
C PRO A 99 -8.68 3.16 0.99
N THR A 100 -9.19 3.06 -0.24
CA THR A 100 -10.62 3.10 -0.55
C THR A 100 -11.37 2.17 0.39
N ARG A 101 -12.25 2.74 1.23
CA ARG A 101 -13.08 1.92 2.12
C ARG A 101 -14.24 1.40 1.30
N GLU A 102 -14.24 0.10 1.07
CA GLU A 102 -15.37 -0.59 0.47
C GLU A 102 -16.42 -0.87 1.54
N ARG A 103 -17.63 -0.42 1.25
CA ARG A 103 -18.81 -0.57 2.08
C ARG A 103 -19.86 -1.27 1.23
N TRP A 104 -20.48 -2.30 1.78
CA TRP A 104 -21.48 -3.10 1.09
C TRP A 104 -22.83 -2.95 1.79
N HIS A 105 -23.90 -2.66 1.06
CA HIS A 105 -25.24 -2.67 1.63
C HIS A 105 -26.22 -3.36 0.69
N LEU A 106 -27.37 -3.74 1.23
CA LEU A 106 -28.46 -4.26 0.42
C LEU A 106 -29.43 -3.13 0.11
N GLU A 107 -29.99 -3.19 -1.08
CA GLU A 107 -31.14 -2.38 -1.46
C GLU A 107 -32.28 -3.30 -1.87
N TYR A 108 -33.51 -2.85 -1.65
CA TYR A 108 -34.72 -3.51 -2.13
C TYR A 108 -35.54 -2.57 -3.01
N LEU A 109 -36.39 -3.16 -3.87
CA LEU A 109 -37.24 -2.44 -4.81
C LEU A 109 -38.72 -2.52 -4.38
N PRO A 110 -39.22 -1.60 -3.53
CA PRO A 110 -40.63 -1.57 -3.12
C PRO A 110 -41.61 -1.09 -4.20
N ALA A 111 -41.11 -0.31 -5.18
CA ALA A 111 -41.90 0.21 -6.30
C ALA A 111 -40.96 0.44 -7.50
N ASP A 112 -40.77 1.69 -7.94
CA ASP A 112 -39.93 2.07 -9.08
C ASP A 112 -38.51 2.54 -8.68
N ARG A 113 -38.19 2.55 -7.39
CA ARG A 113 -36.89 3.00 -6.88
C ARG A 113 -36.27 2.03 -5.88
N TRP A 114 -34.96 1.89 -5.96
CA TRP A 114 -34.17 1.13 -5.00
C TRP A 114 -34.00 1.92 -3.70
N VAL A 115 -34.23 1.25 -2.57
CA VAL A 115 -34.10 1.83 -1.23
C VAL A 115 -33.14 0.99 -0.39
N GLN A 116 -32.26 1.65 0.35
CA GLN A 116 -31.32 0.98 1.23
C GLN A 116 -32.03 0.21 2.34
N LEU A 117 -31.75 -1.09 2.40
CA LEU A 117 -32.36 -2.05 3.32
C LEU A 117 -31.49 -2.33 4.55
N THR A 118 -30.17 -2.20 4.44
CA THR A 118 -29.23 -2.52 5.52
C THR A 118 -28.26 -1.39 5.77
N ARG A 119 -27.71 -1.35 7.00
CA ARG A 119 -26.46 -0.61 7.24
C ARG A 119 -25.34 -1.16 6.35
N SER A 120 -24.33 -0.34 6.12
CA SER A 120 -23.15 -0.74 5.37
C SER A 120 -22.29 -1.74 6.15
N MET A 121 -21.78 -2.74 5.44
CA MET A 121 -20.90 -3.82 5.89
C MET A 121 -19.50 -3.61 5.32
N ASN A 122 -18.47 -4.05 6.03
CA ASN A 122 -17.06 -3.91 5.59
C ASN A 122 -16.56 -5.09 4.76
N ASP A 123 -17.41 -6.09 4.58
CA ASP A 123 -17.05 -7.36 3.99
C ASP A 123 -18.12 -7.76 2.95
N ARG A 124 -17.65 -8.22 1.79
CA ARG A 124 -18.50 -8.65 0.69
C ARG A 124 -19.23 -9.94 1.06
N GLN A 125 -18.57 -10.86 1.77
CA GLN A 125 -19.16 -12.16 2.10
C GLN A 125 -20.36 -11.97 3.04
N ALA A 126 -20.23 -11.12 4.05
CA ALA A 126 -21.34 -10.70 4.92
C ALA A 126 -22.53 -10.14 4.12
N ALA A 127 -22.28 -9.35 3.06
CA ALA A 127 -23.34 -8.83 2.21
C ALA A 127 -24.03 -9.91 1.36
N VAL A 128 -23.27 -10.87 0.84
CA VAL A 128 -23.81 -12.03 0.10
C VAL A 128 -24.72 -12.87 0.99
N GLU A 129 -24.25 -13.20 2.20
CA GLU A 129 -25.04 -13.98 3.16
C GLU A 129 -26.27 -13.21 3.65
N ALA A 130 -26.13 -11.91 3.90
CA ALA A 130 -27.25 -11.07 4.30
C ALA A 130 -28.33 -10.98 3.22
N ARG A 131 -27.95 -11.00 1.94
CA ARG A 131 -28.89 -11.07 0.81
C ARG A 131 -29.58 -12.43 0.78
N ALA A 132 -28.82 -13.53 0.87
CA ALA A 132 -29.37 -14.88 0.84
C ALA A 132 -30.44 -15.09 1.93
N ARG A 133 -30.11 -14.74 3.18
CA ARG A 133 -31.04 -14.84 4.33
C ARG A 133 -32.33 -14.03 4.14
N ARG A 134 -32.27 -12.90 3.42
CA ARG A 134 -33.44 -12.05 3.18
C ARG A 134 -34.27 -12.51 1.99
N GLN A 135 -33.62 -12.95 0.91
CA GLN A 135 -34.32 -13.50 -0.24
C GLN A 135 -35.11 -14.75 0.16
N GLU A 136 -34.61 -15.54 1.11
CA GLU A 136 -35.33 -16.69 1.67
C GLU A 136 -36.60 -16.26 2.44
N ARG A 137 -36.51 -15.19 3.24
CA ARG A 137 -37.65 -14.66 4.02
C ARG A 137 -38.66 -13.92 3.16
N HIS A 138 -38.20 -13.30 2.07
CA HIS A 138 -39.00 -12.46 1.20
C HIS A 138 -38.63 -12.73 -0.27
N PRO A 139 -39.10 -13.85 -0.84
CA PRO A 139 -38.74 -14.28 -2.19
C PRO A 139 -39.19 -13.29 -3.26
N ASP A 140 -40.29 -12.57 -3.02
CA ASP A 140 -40.88 -11.63 -3.97
C ASP A 140 -40.20 -10.25 -3.95
N LEU A 141 -39.34 -9.97 -2.97
CA LEU A 141 -38.60 -8.71 -2.94
C LEU A 141 -37.41 -8.79 -3.91
N GLY A 142 -37.35 -7.85 -4.84
CA GLY A 142 -36.14 -7.59 -5.61
C GLY A 142 -35.06 -7.03 -4.69
N ILE A 143 -34.04 -7.83 -4.34
CA ILE A 143 -32.93 -7.43 -3.47
C ILE A 143 -31.62 -7.46 -4.25
N ARG A 144 -30.84 -6.36 -4.18
CA ARG A 144 -29.50 -6.26 -4.77
C ARG A 144 -28.45 -5.94 -3.72
N ILE A 145 -27.19 -6.30 -4.02
CA ILE A 145 -26.02 -5.88 -3.26
C ILE A 145 -25.45 -4.64 -3.96
N VAL A 146 -25.19 -3.60 -3.19
CA VAL A 146 -24.53 -2.38 -3.66
C VAL A 146 -23.15 -2.30 -3.02
N ARG A 147 -22.14 -2.00 -3.85
CA ARG A 147 -20.78 -1.69 -3.44
C ARG A 147 -20.60 -0.18 -3.49
N ALA A 148 -20.44 0.44 -2.33
CA ALA A 148 -20.02 1.83 -2.20
C ALA A 148 -18.51 1.85 -1.93
N ALA A 149 -17.76 2.52 -2.78
CA ALA A 149 -16.34 2.76 -2.60
C ALA A 149 -16.18 4.23 -2.23
N THR A 150 -15.66 4.52 -1.03
CA THR A 150 -15.35 5.90 -0.66
C THR A 150 -13.85 6.07 -0.49
N SER A 151 -13.29 6.94 -1.31
CA SER A 151 -11.95 7.50 -1.16
C SER A 151 -12.06 8.84 -0.46
N TYR A 152 -11.14 9.13 0.46
CA TYR A 152 -10.99 10.44 1.07
C TYR A 152 -9.53 10.84 0.98
N THR A 153 -9.30 12.12 0.78
CA THR A 153 -7.99 12.75 0.67
C THR A 153 -7.78 13.56 1.94
N VAL A 154 -6.71 13.30 2.69
CA VAL A 154 -6.35 14.08 3.88
C VAL A 154 -5.25 15.05 3.49
N GLU A 155 -5.60 16.31 3.30
CA GLU A 155 -4.62 17.38 3.11
C GLU A 155 -3.97 17.68 4.45
N ALA A 156 -2.64 17.72 4.49
CA ALA A 156 -1.91 18.18 5.67
C ALA A 156 -2.14 19.69 5.81
N GLU A 157 -2.70 20.14 6.94
CA GLU A 157 -2.63 21.55 7.29
C GLU A 157 -1.14 21.90 7.48
N ALA A 158 -0.64 22.85 6.68
CA ALA A 158 0.66 23.44 6.91
C ALA A 158 0.64 24.04 8.31
N ALA A 159 1.43 23.46 9.22
CA ALA A 159 1.71 24.12 10.48
C ALA A 159 2.45 25.42 10.15
N ASP A 160 1.79 26.55 10.33
CA ASP A 160 2.44 27.86 10.34
C ASP A 160 3.56 27.81 11.39
N ALA A 161 4.79 27.65 10.91
CA ALA A 161 5.98 27.78 11.71
C ALA A 161 6.30 29.27 11.82
N ASP A 162 5.70 29.93 12.81
CA ASP A 162 6.15 31.23 13.28
C ASP A 162 6.29 31.17 14.82
N ALA A 163 7.52 30.94 15.29
CA ALA A 163 7.97 31.14 16.67
C ALA A 163 9.50 31.29 16.72
#